data_AF-A0A7J3R9T2-F1
#
_entry.id   AF-A0A7J3R9T2-F1
#
_cell.length_a   1.000
_cell.length_b   1.000
_cell.length_c   1.000
_cell.angle_alpha   90.00
_cell.angle_beta   90.00
_cell.angle_gamma   90.00
#
_symmetry.space_group_name_H-M   'P 1'
#
loop_
_entity.id
_entity.type
_entity.pdbx_description
1 polymer ?
#
loop_
_entity_poly.entity_id
_entity_poly.type
_entity_poly.pdbx_seq_one_letter_code
_entity_poly.pdbx_strand_id
1 'polypeptide(L)' 'MSSNLDLRHLENSEEVFKAFSRLISGGKSNYRTIIEKSKPVIKCSCGKILDGTEKFCPECGKKLKE' A
#
# COMPACT_ATOMS: atom_id res chain seq x y z
N MET A 1 22.27 -9.68 -14.44
CA MET A 1 21.70 -8.59 -15.27
C MET A 1 20.35 -8.22 -14.67
N SER A 2 20.26 -6.97 -14.19
CA SER A 2 19.18 -6.28 -13.46
C SER A 2 18.28 -7.15 -12.55
N SER A 3 18.85 -7.65 -11.46
CA SER A 3 18.09 -8.37 -10.41
C SER A 3 17.37 -7.48 -9.41
N ASN A 4 17.07 -6.21 -9.75
CA ASN A 4 16.38 -5.26 -8.86
C ASN A 4 15.46 -4.33 -9.68
N LEU A 5 14.47 -4.91 -10.39
CA LEU A 5 13.40 -4.12 -10.98
C LEU A 5 12.36 -3.86 -9.88
N ASP A 6 12.21 -2.59 -9.48
CA ASP A 6 11.13 -2.20 -8.59
C ASP A 6 9.81 -2.30 -9.36
N LEU A 7 8.82 -2.98 -8.80
CA LEU A 7 7.50 -3.18 -9.41
C LEU A 7 6.38 -2.62 -8.55
N ARG A 8 6.70 -1.90 -7.47
CA ARG A 8 5.70 -1.34 -6.54
C ARG A 8 4.69 -0.41 -7.21
N HIS A 9 5.08 0.21 -8.32
CA HIS A 9 4.20 1.06 -9.13
C HIS A 9 3.02 0.28 -9.75
N LEU A 10 3.18 -1.03 -9.98
CA LEU A 10 2.16 -1.89 -10.56
C LEU A 10 1.12 -2.37 -9.56
N GLU A 11 1.35 -2.19 -8.26
CA GLU A 11 0.44 -2.63 -7.18
C GLU A 11 -0.97 -2.03 -7.30
N ASN A 12 -1.07 -0.83 -7.87
CA ASN A 12 -2.34 -0.11 -8.05
C ASN A 12 -2.88 -0.16 -9.48
N SER A 13 -2.24 -0.89 -10.39
CA SER A 13 -2.75 -1.10 -11.75
C SER A 13 -3.98 -2.01 -11.73
N GLU A 14 -5.03 -1.62 -12.47
CA GLU A 14 -6.26 -2.39 -12.59
C GLU A 14 -6.03 -3.73 -13.33
N GLU A 15 -5.09 -3.75 -14.28
CA GLU A 15 -4.76 -4.95 -15.08
C GLU A 15 -4.13 -6.02 -14.21
N VAL A 16 -3.20 -5.62 -13.35
CA VAL A 16 -2.51 -6.49 -12.40
C VAL A 16 -3.50 -7.05 -11.40
N PHE A 17 -4.43 -6.21 -10.93
CA PHE A 17 -5.49 -6.64 -10.03
C PHE A 17 -6.50 -7.61 -10.68
N LYS A 18 -6.84 -7.42 -11.96
CA LYS A 18 -7.68 -8.37 -12.73
C LYS A 18 -6.99 -9.71 -12.92
N ALA A 19 -5.71 -9.70 -13.29
CA ALA A 19 -4.90 -10.91 -13.44
C ALA A 19 -4.80 -11.67 -12.11
N PHE A 20 -4.53 -10.95 -11.01
CA PHE A 20 -4.50 -11.49 -9.66
C PHE A 20 -5.84 -12.09 -9.23
N SER A 21 -6.94 -11.38 -9.49
CA SER A 21 -8.29 -11.84 -9.17
C SER A 21 -8.62 -13.15 -9.90
N ARG A 22 -8.26 -13.26 -11.18
CA ARG A 22 -8.44 -14.49 -11.98
C ARG A 22 -7.59 -15.65 -11.44
N LEU A 23 -6.36 -15.38 -11.03
CA LEU A 23 -5.43 -16.39 -10.51
C LEU A 23 -5.95 -17.00 -9.21
N ILE A 24 -6.33 -16.16 -8.23
CA ILE A 24 -6.87 -16.63 -6.94
C ILE A 24 -8.19 -17.36 -7.12
N SER A 25 -9.00 -16.95 -8.07
CA SER A 25 -10.33 -17.53 -8.30
C SER A 25 -10.30 -18.83 -9.12
N GLY A 26 -9.13 -19.42 -9.33
CA GLY A 26 -8.97 -20.67 -10.08
C GLY A 26 -9.40 -20.55 -11.55
N GLY A 27 -9.22 -19.38 -12.16
CA GLY A 27 -9.53 -19.14 -13.58
C GLY A 27 -10.92 -18.60 -13.87
N LYS A 28 -11.78 -18.41 -12.84
CA LYS A 28 -13.09 -17.75 -13.00
C LYS A 28 -12.91 -16.25 -13.24
N SER A 29 -13.50 -15.72 -14.30
CA SER A 29 -13.34 -14.32 -14.73
C SER A 29 -14.17 -13.31 -13.94
N ASN A 30 -15.21 -13.76 -13.23
CA ASN A 30 -16.24 -12.86 -12.67
C ASN A 30 -16.07 -12.62 -11.17
N TYR A 31 -14.87 -12.79 -10.64
CA TYR A 31 -14.59 -12.56 -9.22
C TYR A 31 -13.65 -11.39 -9.05
N ARG A 32 -13.98 -10.51 -8.09
CA ARG A 32 -13.15 -9.36 -7.72
C ARG A 32 -12.68 -9.58 -6.29
N THR A 33 -11.38 -9.78 -6.09
CA THR A 33 -10.85 -9.98 -4.74
C THR A 33 -10.88 -8.67 -3.97
N ILE A 34 -11.60 -8.61 -2.85
CA ILE A 34 -11.57 -7.44 -1.96
C ILE A 34 -10.28 -7.51 -1.15
N ILE A 35 -9.28 -6.73 -1.55
CA ILE A 35 -8.05 -6.54 -0.77
C ILE A 35 -8.23 -5.25 0.01
N GLU A 36 -8.34 -5.33 1.33
CA GLU A 36 -8.36 -4.15 2.20
C GLU A 36 -6.99 -3.47 2.18
N LYS A 37 -6.82 -2.47 1.31
CA LYS A 37 -5.62 -1.64 1.25
C LYS A 37 -5.74 -0.45 2.22
N SER A 38 -5.97 -0.72 3.51
CA SER A 38 -6.00 0.34 4.51
C SER A 38 -4.59 0.86 4.75
N LYS A 39 -4.28 2.07 4.27
CA LYS A 39 -3.10 2.80 4.71
C LYS A 39 -3.40 3.42 6.08
N PRO A 40 -2.69 3.06 7.16
CA PRO A 40 -2.91 3.68 8.46
C PRO A 40 -2.46 5.14 8.40
N VAL A 41 -3.40 6.07 8.54
CA VAL A 41 -3.10 7.49 8.59
C VAL A 41 -2.85 7.87 10.04
N ILE A 42 -1.62 8.27 10.37
CA ILE A 42 -1.23 8.67 11.73
C ILE A 42 -1.18 10.18 11.80
N LYS A 43 -1.94 10.77 12.73
CA LYS A 43 -1.89 12.20 12.98
C LYS A 43 -0.83 12.50 14.04
N CYS A 44 0.17 13.28 13.68
CA CYS A 44 1.19 13.72 14.62
C CYS A 44 0.64 14.82 15.54
N SER A 45 1.21 14.96 16.74
CA SER A 45 0.88 16.02 17.72
C SER A 45 1.13 17.43 17.18
N CYS A 46 1.96 17.59 16.15
CA CYS A 46 2.17 18.87 15.46
C CYS A 46 1.05 19.23 14.48
N GLY A 47 0.05 18.36 14.32
CA GLY A 47 -1.06 18.57 13.40
C GLY A 47 -0.85 17.98 11.99
N LYS A 48 0.36 17.52 11.66
CA LYS A 48 0.65 16.91 10.35
C LYS A 48 0.04 15.51 10.24
N ILE A 49 -0.60 15.26 9.11
CA ILE A 49 -1.13 13.95 8.73
C ILE A 49 0.00 13.20 8.02
N LEU A 50 0.36 12.03 8.53
CA LEU A 50 1.43 11.22 8.00
C LEU A 50 0.86 9.88 7.53
N ASP A 51 1.43 9.35 6.45
CA ASP A 51 0.94 8.15 5.77
C ASP A 51 1.25 6.83 6.52
N GLY A 52 1.67 6.93 7.79
CA GLY A 52 1.92 5.80 8.68
C GLY A 52 3.18 4.98 8.37
N THR A 53 3.93 5.34 7.33
CA THR A 53 5.20 4.71 6.96
C THR A 53 6.39 5.24 7.76
N GLU A 54 6.23 6.39 8.41
CA GLU A 54 7.30 7.11 9.09
C GLU A 54 7.30 6.79 10.59
N LYS A 55 8.47 6.50 11.16
CA LYS A 55 8.63 6.29 12.62
C LYS A 55 8.74 7.61 13.40
N PHE A 56 9.09 8.67 12.68
CA PHE A 56 9.35 10.00 13.23
C PHE A 56 8.68 11.04 12.35
N CYS A 57 8.14 12.06 12.99
CA CYS A 57 7.59 13.22 12.31
C CYS A 57 8.72 14.05 11.67
N PRO A 58 8.75 14.25 10.34
CA PRO A 58 9.80 15.00 9.66
C PRO A 58 9.80 16.50 9.98
N GLU A 59 8.70 17.06 10.46
CA GLU A 59 8.61 18.47 10.88
C GLU A 59 9.09 18.70 12.31
N CYS A 60 8.77 17.76 13.19
CA CYS A 60 8.77 18.01 14.63
C CYS A 60 9.72 17.11 15.39
N GLY A 61 10.33 16.12 14.74
CA GLY A 61 11.29 15.17 15.31
C GLY A 61 10.71 14.24 16.38
N LYS A 62 9.44 14.44 16.77
CA LYS A 62 8.78 13.61 17.77
C LYS A 62 8.49 12.23 17.17
N LYS A 63 8.80 11.20 17.98
CA LYS A 63 8.45 9.82 17.68
C LYS A 63 6.94 9.71 17.59
N LEU A 64 6.45 9.19 16.47
CA LEU A 64 5.03 8.85 16.34
C LEU A 64 4.83 7.64 17.25
N LYS A 65 4.03 7.82 18.30
CA LYS A 65 3.77 6.75 19.26
C LYS A 65 3.02 5.63 18.55
N GLU A 66 3.42 4.41 18.91
CA GLU A 66 2.72 3.15 18.62
C GLU A 66 1.23 3.23 18.95
#